data_AF-A0A9D5FV91-F1
#
_entry.id   AF-A0A9D5FV91-F1
#
_cell.length_a   1.000
_cell.length_b   1.000
_cell.length_c   1.000
_cell.angle_alpha   90.00
_cell.angle_beta   90.00
_cell.angle_gamma   90.00
#
_symmetry.space_group_name_H-M   'P 1'
#
loop_
_entity.id
_entity.type
_entity.pdbx_description
1 polymer ?
#
loop_
_entity_poly.entity_id
_entity_poly.type
_entity_poly.pdbx_seq_one_letter_code
_entity_poly.pdbx_strand_id
1 'polypeptide(L)'
;MRHSLAAISLLLVLFTACNNNPLQPRSGGRLYEALLVGDTNHIVSRTLGTEIPALPQSEPAFDVSNVTHNGFNNTLQLSRNIVLTHIDSVRYPTTKITYQKDVYAYPQMVVSIGAPSATALLKALNGQQGQQLRQLLERSELNFTLAQLQNRRNSKLEETIRKMFGITLWVPLDMTSSRKGHNFLWISNNNATVMQNLVIYELKGKPLQQTGKNMANTFTALRDSVMKSNIKGETDAMYMQTSALPVVVNISREQGKKLITFRGLWEVQGDAMGGPFVSHVIEHNGNTLIVEAFVFAPSKKKRNYLRQLEAVLYTFK
;
A
#
# COMPACT_ATOMS: atom_id res chain seq x y z
N MET A 1 4.58 60.76 -54.64
CA MET A 1 4.41 59.34 -55.00
C MET A 1 5.64 58.55 -54.56
N ARG A 2 5.52 57.76 -53.48
CA ARG A 2 6.11 56.41 -53.29
C ARG A 2 6.09 56.10 -51.78
N HIS A 3 5.34 55.04 -51.46
CA HIS A 3 5.05 54.58 -50.11
C HIS A 3 6.20 53.79 -49.50
N SER A 4 6.27 53.89 -48.18
CA SER A 4 7.26 53.37 -47.24
C SER A 4 7.28 51.84 -47.12
N LEU A 5 8.48 51.30 -46.99
CA LEU A 5 8.75 49.95 -46.47
C LEU A 5 8.84 50.00 -44.95
N ALA A 6 8.04 49.18 -44.26
CA ALA A 6 8.31 48.76 -42.88
C ALA A 6 7.87 47.30 -42.73
N ALA A 7 8.86 46.41 -42.68
CA ALA A 7 8.67 44.98 -42.48
C ALA A 7 8.32 44.71 -41.01
N ILE A 8 7.13 44.18 -40.75
CA ILE A 8 6.70 43.71 -39.44
C ILE A 8 7.09 42.22 -39.34
N SER A 9 8.14 41.94 -38.58
CA SER A 9 8.48 40.60 -38.11
C SER A 9 7.61 40.30 -36.88
N LEU A 10 6.59 39.46 -37.04
CA LEU A 10 5.77 38.98 -35.94
C LEU A 10 6.40 37.70 -35.38
N LEU A 11 7.19 37.87 -34.31
CA LEU A 11 7.79 36.79 -33.55
C LEU A 11 6.68 36.08 -32.74
N LEU A 12 6.24 34.90 -33.19
CA LEU A 12 5.28 34.07 -32.46
C LEU A 12 6.01 33.39 -31.30
N VAL A 13 5.90 33.95 -30.09
CA VAL A 13 6.36 33.30 -28.85
C VAL A 13 5.36 32.22 -28.48
N LEU A 14 5.64 30.97 -28.86
CA LEU A 14 4.95 29.80 -28.33
C LEU A 14 5.39 29.59 -26.88
N PHE A 15 4.56 30.02 -25.93
CA PHE A 15 4.67 29.61 -24.53
C PHE A 15 4.38 28.10 -24.43
N THR A 16 5.42 27.29 -24.29
CA THR A 16 5.31 25.90 -23.83
C THR A 16 5.08 25.90 -22.32
N ALA A 17 3.83 26.04 -21.91
CA ALA A 17 3.42 25.72 -20.54
C ALA A 17 3.23 24.19 -20.44
N CYS A 18 4.26 23.48 -19.94
CA CYS A 18 4.11 22.11 -19.47
C CYS A 18 3.25 22.11 -18.20
N ASN A 19 1.93 22.14 -18.36
CA ASN A 19 1.01 21.82 -17.28
C ASN A 19 0.78 20.30 -17.30
N ASN A 20 1.33 19.59 -16.30
CA ASN A 20 1.12 18.17 -16.05
C ASN A 20 -0.30 17.90 -15.50
N ASN A 21 -1.33 18.36 -16.21
CA ASN A 21 -2.71 17.93 -15.99
C ASN A 21 -3.06 16.94 -17.10
N PRO A 22 -3.30 15.65 -16.80
CA PRO A 22 -3.85 14.76 -17.80
C PRO A 22 -5.21 15.34 -18.22
N LEU A 23 -5.43 15.48 -19.53
CA LEU A 23 -6.70 15.92 -20.13
C LEU A 23 -7.87 14.95 -19.81
N GLN A 24 -7.59 13.86 -19.09
CA GLN A 24 -8.52 12.81 -18.75
C GLN A 24 -9.27 13.11 -17.43
N PRO A 25 -10.51 12.62 -17.30
CA PRO A 25 -11.27 12.72 -16.06
C PRO A 25 -10.55 11.99 -14.90
N ARG A 26 -10.88 12.35 -13.67
CA ARG A 26 -10.39 11.62 -12.50
C ARG A 26 -11.00 10.22 -12.43
N SER A 27 -10.19 9.24 -12.09
CA SER A 27 -10.66 7.89 -11.82
C SER A 27 -11.44 7.81 -10.50
N GLY A 28 -12.39 6.87 -10.45
CA GLY A 28 -13.27 6.59 -9.31
C GLY A 28 -13.10 5.18 -8.76
N GLY A 29 -14.03 4.80 -7.89
CA GLY A 29 -14.00 3.52 -7.17
C GLY A 29 -13.41 3.63 -5.77
N ARG A 30 -13.69 2.61 -4.95
CA ARG A 30 -13.17 2.48 -3.59
C ARG A 30 -11.69 2.09 -3.61
N LEU A 31 -11.02 2.20 -2.46
CA LEU A 31 -9.65 1.72 -2.32
C LEU A 31 -9.60 0.21 -2.44
N TYR A 32 -8.63 -0.29 -3.20
CA TYR A 32 -8.47 -1.71 -3.51
C TYR A 32 -9.72 -2.35 -4.12
N GLU A 33 -10.42 -1.60 -4.97
CA GLU A 33 -11.48 -2.11 -5.84
C GLU A 33 -10.94 -2.39 -7.25
N ALA A 34 -11.35 -3.50 -7.85
CA ALA A 34 -11.01 -3.86 -9.22
C ALA A 34 -12.26 -4.23 -10.02
N LEU A 35 -12.44 -3.58 -11.18
CA LEU A 35 -13.46 -3.93 -12.14
C LEU A 35 -12.91 -4.98 -13.12
N LEU A 36 -13.56 -6.12 -13.22
CA LEU A 36 -13.21 -7.17 -14.19
C LEU A 36 -14.20 -7.16 -15.34
N VAL A 37 -13.66 -7.13 -16.56
CA VAL A 37 -14.43 -7.08 -17.80
C VAL A 37 -14.24 -8.39 -18.54
N GLY A 38 -15.29 -9.20 -18.60
CA GLY A 38 -15.32 -10.49 -19.29
C GLY A 38 -14.66 -11.64 -18.53
N ASP A 39 -14.56 -11.58 -17.19
CA ASP A 39 -13.94 -12.66 -16.40
C ASP A 39 -14.67 -13.98 -16.65
N THR A 40 -13.91 -15.02 -16.95
CA THR A 40 -14.43 -16.34 -17.30
C THR A 40 -14.26 -17.28 -16.10
N ASN A 41 -15.33 -17.95 -15.68
CA ASN A 41 -15.32 -18.91 -14.56
C ASN A 41 -14.71 -18.36 -13.26
N HIS A 42 -14.89 -17.06 -13.00
CA HIS A 42 -14.35 -16.35 -11.82
C HIS A 42 -12.84 -16.56 -11.62
N ILE A 43 -12.08 -16.76 -12.70
CA ILE A 43 -10.66 -17.10 -12.61
C ILE A 43 -9.86 -15.89 -12.13
N VAL A 44 -10.08 -14.72 -12.72
CA VAL A 44 -9.42 -13.48 -12.27
C VAL A 44 -9.98 -13.04 -10.92
N SER A 45 -11.30 -13.14 -10.73
CA SER A 45 -11.96 -12.83 -9.46
C SER A 45 -11.36 -13.59 -8.28
N ARG A 46 -11.10 -14.90 -8.40
CA ARG A 46 -10.43 -15.69 -7.34
C ARG A 46 -8.97 -15.30 -7.16
N THR A 47 -8.29 -14.99 -8.26
CA THR A 47 -6.88 -14.54 -8.23
C THR A 47 -6.72 -13.24 -7.45
N LEU A 48 -7.63 -12.28 -7.61
CA LEU A 48 -7.59 -11.00 -6.90
C LEU A 48 -8.27 -11.06 -5.53
N GLY A 49 -9.22 -11.97 -5.36
CA GLY A 49 -9.93 -12.24 -4.10
C GLY A 49 -9.17 -13.10 -3.11
N THR A 50 -7.88 -13.39 -3.34
CA THR A 50 -7.04 -14.11 -2.39
C THR A 50 -6.97 -13.36 -1.06
N GLU A 51 -7.14 -14.07 0.05
CA GLU A 51 -7.14 -13.48 1.39
C GLU A 51 -5.77 -12.87 1.71
N ILE A 52 -5.79 -11.72 2.39
CA ILE A 52 -4.54 -11.13 2.88
C ILE A 52 -4.16 -11.75 4.23
N PRO A 53 -2.88 -12.09 4.44
CA PRO A 53 -2.45 -12.68 5.69
C PRO A 53 -2.50 -11.66 6.84
N ALA A 54 -2.50 -12.18 8.07
CA ALA A 54 -2.35 -11.40 9.30
C ALA A 54 -3.43 -10.31 9.50
N LEU A 55 -4.68 -10.65 9.18
CA LEU A 55 -5.85 -9.92 9.64
C LEU A 55 -6.66 -10.76 10.65
N PRO A 56 -7.36 -10.11 11.61
CA PRO A 56 -8.20 -10.83 12.56
C PRO A 56 -9.44 -11.46 11.90
N GLN A 57 -9.91 -10.88 10.81
CA GLN A 57 -11.00 -11.39 9.98
C GLN A 57 -10.48 -11.49 8.55
N SER A 58 -10.84 -12.57 7.84
CA SER A 58 -10.46 -12.73 6.44
C SER A 58 -11.02 -11.57 5.61
N GLU A 59 -10.13 -10.91 4.87
CA GLU A 59 -10.50 -9.91 3.87
C GLU A 59 -9.73 -10.19 2.57
N PRO A 60 -10.38 -10.07 1.39
CA PRO A 60 -9.73 -10.31 0.12
C PRO A 60 -8.70 -9.22 -0.20
N ALA A 61 -7.70 -9.50 -1.03
CA ALA A 61 -6.73 -8.50 -1.47
C ALA A 61 -7.37 -7.36 -2.27
N PHE A 62 -8.42 -7.65 -3.06
CA PHE A 62 -9.24 -6.66 -3.75
C PHE A 62 -10.73 -6.96 -3.59
N ASP A 63 -11.55 -5.91 -3.49
CA ASP A 63 -12.99 -6.02 -3.73
C ASP A 63 -13.22 -6.03 -5.25
N VAL A 64 -13.83 -7.10 -5.77
CA VAL A 64 -13.99 -7.30 -7.21
C VAL A 64 -15.43 -7.07 -7.65
N SER A 65 -15.59 -6.33 -8.75
CA SER A 65 -16.86 -6.16 -9.46
C SER A 65 -16.71 -6.71 -10.86
N ASN A 66 -17.73 -7.39 -11.39
CA ASN A 66 -17.66 -8.06 -12.69
C ASN A 66 -18.68 -7.49 -13.66
N VAL A 67 -18.29 -7.32 -14.92
CA VAL A 67 -19.17 -6.92 -16.03
C VAL A 67 -18.81 -7.71 -17.29
N THR A 68 -19.76 -7.92 -18.18
CA THR A 68 -19.47 -8.47 -19.52
C THR A 68 -18.81 -7.42 -20.41
N HIS A 69 -18.15 -7.83 -21.49
CA HIS A 69 -17.59 -6.89 -22.47
C HIS A 69 -18.63 -5.90 -23.00
N ASN A 70 -19.86 -6.37 -23.28
CA ASN A 70 -20.94 -5.50 -23.76
C ASN A 70 -21.44 -4.51 -22.69
N GLY A 71 -21.30 -4.84 -21.40
CA GLY A 71 -21.69 -3.96 -20.31
C GLY A 71 -20.63 -2.92 -19.92
N PHE A 72 -19.41 -3.00 -20.49
CA PHE A 72 -18.32 -2.10 -20.17
C PHE A 72 -18.49 -0.73 -20.86
N ASN A 73 -19.23 0.16 -20.19
CA ASN A 73 -19.58 1.49 -20.68
C ASN A 73 -18.63 2.59 -20.18
N ASN A 74 -18.85 3.83 -20.65
CA ASN A 74 -18.02 4.99 -20.31
C ASN A 74 -17.99 5.32 -18.81
N THR A 75 -19.03 4.98 -18.04
CA THR A 75 -19.03 5.18 -16.59
C THR A 75 -18.09 4.20 -15.90
N LEU A 76 -18.12 2.92 -16.31
CA LEU A 76 -17.24 1.88 -15.79
C LEU A 76 -15.78 2.05 -16.23
N GLN A 77 -15.55 2.70 -17.37
CA GLN A 77 -14.21 3.12 -17.80
C GLN A 77 -13.53 4.08 -16.81
N LEU A 78 -14.26 4.72 -15.89
CA LEU A 78 -13.66 5.58 -14.86
C LEU A 78 -13.08 4.80 -13.68
N SER A 79 -13.27 3.48 -13.58
CA SER A 79 -12.71 2.68 -12.46
C SER A 79 -11.19 2.78 -12.39
N ARG A 80 -10.64 2.95 -11.17
CA ARG A 80 -9.19 3.09 -10.95
C ARG A 80 -8.39 1.87 -11.40
N ASN A 81 -8.89 0.66 -11.14
CA ASN A 81 -8.28 -0.58 -11.59
C ASN A 81 -9.27 -1.37 -12.44
N ILE A 82 -8.86 -1.68 -13.67
CA ILE A 82 -9.65 -2.43 -14.64
C ILE A 82 -8.83 -3.63 -15.11
N VAL A 83 -9.44 -4.82 -15.15
CA VAL A 83 -8.84 -6.02 -15.74
C VAL A 83 -9.76 -6.54 -16.84
N LEU A 84 -9.33 -6.43 -18.09
CA LEU A 84 -10.04 -6.97 -19.25
C LEU A 84 -9.49 -8.35 -19.59
N THR A 85 -10.38 -9.32 -19.79
CA THR A 85 -10.00 -10.69 -20.15
C THR A 85 -10.59 -11.09 -21.50
N HIS A 86 -9.77 -11.62 -22.39
CA HIS A 86 -10.18 -12.12 -23.70
C HIS A 86 -9.74 -13.58 -23.86
N ILE A 87 -10.69 -14.46 -24.14
CA ILE A 87 -10.43 -15.85 -24.50
C ILE A 87 -10.57 -15.99 -26.02
N ASP A 88 -9.45 -16.15 -26.72
CA ASP A 88 -9.41 -16.28 -28.18
C ASP A 88 -8.12 -17.02 -28.57
N SER A 89 -8.26 -18.27 -29.01
CA SER A 89 -7.14 -19.14 -29.37
C SER A 89 -6.43 -18.73 -30.65
N VAL A 90 -7.08 -17.96 -31.53
CA VAL A 90 -6.48 -17.46 -32.79
C VAL A 90 -5.62 -16.25 -32.50
N ARG A 91 -6.12 -15.32 -31.66
CA ARG A 91 -5.39 -14.10 -31.31
C ARG A 91 -4.33 -14.31 -30.23
N TYR A 92 -4.55 -15.24 -29.31
CA TYR A 92 -3.68 -15.47 -28.15
C TYR A 92 -3.21 -16.93 -28.10
N PRO A 93 -2.09 -17.28 -28.76
CA PRO A 93 -1.55 -18.64 -28.70
C PRO A 93 -1.06 -19.02 -27.30
N THR A 94 -0.73 -18.03 -26.46
CA THR A 94 -0.35 -18.20 -25.05
C THR A 94 -0.99 -17.13 -24.18
N THR A 95 -1.08 -17.38 -22.87
CA THR A 95 -1.59 -16.38 -21.92
C THR A 95 -0.63 -15.20 -21.81
N LYS A 96 -1.10 -14.01 -22.17
CA LYS A 96 -0.34 -12.77 -22.15
C LYS A 96 -1.04 -11.74 -21.28
N ILE A 97 -0.29 -11.16 -20.35
CA ILE A 97 -0.73 -10.05 -19.50
C ILE A 97 0.03 -8.80 -19.93
N THR A 98 -0.71 -7.76 -20.30
CA THR A 98 -0.17 -6.42 -20.57
C THR A 98 -0.91 -5.40 -19.73
N TYR A 99 -0.31 -4.24 -19.51
CA TYR A 99 -0.98 -3.16 -18.78
C TYR A 99 -0.70 -1.81 -19.43
N GLN A 100 -1.62 -0.89 -19.20
CA GLN A 100 -1.54 0.51 -19.59
C GLN A 100 -1.98 1.36 -18.41
N LYS A 101 -1.37 2.55 -18.29
CA LYS A 101 -1.78 3.54 -17.32
C LYS A 101 -2.62 4.59 -18.01
N ASP A 102 -3.58 5.14 -17.26
CA ASP A 102 -4.27 6.37 -17.63
C ASP A 102 -4.88 6.27 -19.05
N VAL A 103 -5.69 5.23 -19.28
CA VAL A 103 -6.29 4.96 -20.61
C VAL A 103 -7.54 5.82 -20.78
N TYR A 104 -8.43 5.80 -19.79
CA TYR A 104 -9.71 6.50 -19.80
C TYR A 104 -9.80 7.58 -18.72
N ALA A 105 -9.10 7.40 -17.61
CA ALA A 105 -9.15 8.28 -16.45
C ALA A 105 -7.80 8.31 -15.73
N TYR A 106 -7.59 9.27 -14.81
CA TYR A 106 -6.34 9.44 -14.07
C TYR A 106 -6.54 9.52 -12.54
N PRO A 107 -5.68 8.88 -11.72
CA PRO A 107 -4.71 7.85 -12.10
C PRO A 107 -5.42 6.50 -12.28
N GLN A 108 -5.04 5.72 -13.29
CA GLN A 108 -5.70 4.46 -13.62
C GLN A 108 -4.71 3.38 -14.03
N MET A 109 -5.03 2.13 -13.67
CA MET A 109 -4.35 0.93 -14.15
C MET A 109 -5.33 0.05 -14.91
N VAL A 110 -5.07 -0.15 -16.20
CA VAL A 110 -5.83 -1.05 -17.06
C VAL A 110 -4.96 -2.24 -17.44
N VAL A 111 -5.34 -3.43 -16.99
CA VAL A 111 -4.67 -4.68 -17.32
C VAL A 111 -5.48 -5.41 -18.37
N SER A 112 -4.82 -5.90 -19.43
CA SER A 112 -5.42 -6.75 -20.45
C SER A 112 -4.79 -8.14 -20.38
N ILE A 113 -5.63 -9.16 -20.28
CA ILE A 113 -5.24 -10.56 -20.21
C ILE A 113 -5.86 -11.28 -21.42
N GLY A 114 -5.02 -11.66 -22.38
CA GLY A 114 -5.42 -12.53 -23.48
C GLY A 114 -5.00 -13.96 -23.19
N ALA A 115 -5.86 -14.95 -23.44
CA ALA A 115 -5.53 -16.36 -23.27
C ALA A 115 -6.20 -17.25 -24.34
N PRO A 116 -5.59 -18.40 -24.71
CA PRO A 116 -6.17 -19.29 -25.70
C PRO A 116 -7.43 -20.02 -25.20
N SER A 117 -7.54 -20.25 -23.89
CA SER A 117 -8.67 -20.94 -23.27
C SER A 117 -8.79 -20.59 -21.77
N ALA A 118 -9.96 -20.84 -21.19
CA ALA A 118 -10.16 -20.68 -19.74
C ALA A 118 -9.18 -21.56 -18.92
N THR A 119 -8.88 -22.78 -19.41
CA THR A 119 -7.92 -23.68 -18.76
C THR A 119 -6.49 -23.11 -18.77
N ALA A 120 -6.07 -22.52 -19.90
CA ALA A 120 -4.76 -21.88 -20.00
C ALA A 120 -4.68 -20.64 -19.10
N LEU A 121 -5.76 -19.85 -19.02
CA LEU A 121 -5.85 -18.72 -18.10
C LEU A 121 -5.74 -19.17 -16.63
N LEU A 122 -6.49 -20.20 -16.23
CA LEU A 122 -6.43 -20.75 -14.88
C LEU A 122 -5.03 -21.23 -14.51
N LYS A 123 -4.37 -21.98 -15.41
CA LYS A 123 -3.00 -22.45 -15.20
C LYS A 123 -2.01 -21.29 -15.02
N ALA A 124 -2.15 -20.26 -15.84
CA ALA A 124 -1.34 -19.04 -15.76
C ALA A 124 -1.51 -18.32 -14.41
N LEU A 125 -2.74 -18.06 -13.99
CA LEU A 125 -3.02 -17.28 -12.78
C LEU A 125 -2.81 -18.07 -11.48
N ASN A 126 -2.89 -19.40 -11.52
CA ASN A 126 -2.44 -20.24 -10.39
C ASN A 126 -0.91 -20.24 -10.23
N GLY A 127 -0.17 -19.80 -11.25
CA GLY A 127 1.28 -19.66 -11.22
C GLY A 127 1.75 -18.24 -10.92
N GLN A 128 2.98 -17.94 -11.37
CA GLN A 128 3.65 -16.66 -11.14
C GLN A 128 2.88 -15.46 -11.71
N GLN A 129 2.16 -15.63 -12.83
CA GLN A 129 1.43 -14.54 -13.48
C GLN A 129 0.29 -13.99 -12.60
N GLY A 130 -0.36 -14.82 -11.78
CA GLY A 130 -1.38 -14.34 -10.84
C GLY A 130 -0.78 -13.53 -9.69
N GLN A 131 0.40 -13.91 -9.20
CA GLN A 131 1.15 -13.11 -8.23
C GLN A 131 1.56 -11.75 -8.81
N GLN A 132 2.07 -11.74 -10.05
CA GLN A 132 2.46 -10.51 -10.75
C GLN A 132 1.27 -9.58 -10.99
N LEU A 133 0.11 -10.14 -11.37
CA LEU A 133 -1.12 -9.37 -11.54
C LEU A 133 -1.53 -8.66 -10.24
N ARG A 134 -1.56 -9.39 -9.12
CA ARG A 134 -1.87 -8.80 -7.80
C ARG A 134 -0.88 -7.71 -7.43
N GLN A 135 0.42 -7.99 -7.51
CA GLN A 135 1.48 -7.04 -7.16
C GLN A 135 1.41 -5.76 -8.00
N LEU A 136 1.10 -5.87 -9.30
CA LEU A 136 0.92 -4.73 -10.19
C LEU A 136 -0.20 -3.80 -9.70
N LEU A 137 -1.37 -4.37 -9.41
CA LEU A 137 -2.52 -3.61 -8.92
C LEU A 137 -2.28 -3.06 -7.50
N GLU A 138 -1.63 -3.83 -6.62
CA GLU A 138 -1.27 -3.37 -5.27
C GLU A 138 -0.30 -2.19 -5.31
N ARG A 139 0.69 -2.23 -6.21
CA ARG A 139 1.62 -1.11 -6.43
C ARG A 139 0.90 0.10 -7.02
N SER A 140 -0.11 -0.10 -7.88
CA SER A 140 -0.97 0.99 -8.38
C SER A 140 -1.70 1.71 -7.25
N GLU A 141 -2.39 0.96 -6.37
CA GLU A 141 -3.11 1.52 -5.23
C GLU A 141 -2.19 2.15 -4.18
N LEU A 142 -1.01 1.56 -3.96
CA LEU A 142 0.04 2.15 -3.12
C LEU A 142 0.47 3.53 -3.67
N ASN A 143 0.78 3.61 -4.96
CA ASN A 143 1.19 4.86 -5.60
C ASN A 143 0.08 5.92 -5.55
N PHE A 144 -1.18 5.52 -5.74
CA PHE A 144 -2.32 6.41 -5.55
C PHE A 144 -2.37 6.97 -4.13
N THR A 145 -2.23 6.09 -3.12
CA THR A 145 -2.22 6.50 -1.70
C THR A 145 -1.07 7.46 -1.40
N LEU A 146 0.13 7.18 -1.90
CA LEU A 146 1.30 8.06 -1.76
C LEU A 146 1.08 9.44 -2.40
N ALA A 147 0.46 9.49 -3.58
CA ALA A 147 0.13 10.76 -4.24
C ALA A 147 -0.89 11.59 -3.44
N GLN A 148 -1.87 10.94 -2.79
CA GLN A 148 -2.79 11.63 -1.87
C GLN A 148 -2.06 12.15 -0.62
N LEU A 149 -1.15 11.34 -0.07
CA LEU A 149 -0.39 11.68 1.12
C LEU A 149 0.55 12.88 0.88
N GLN A 150 1.17 12.99 -0.29
CA GLN A 150 2.17 14.02 -0.60
C GLN A 150 1.72 15.46 -0.24
N ASN A 151 0.43 15.76 -0.41
CA ASN A 151 -0.15 17.09 -0.18
C ASN A 151 -0.86 17.24 1.18
N ARG A 152 -0.91 16.19 2.00
CA ARG A 152 -1.65 16.14 3.27
C ARG A 152 -0.77 15.59 4.38
N ARG A 153 0.26 16.37 4.75
CA ARG A 153 1.31 15.93 5.66
C ARG A 153 1.41 16.78 6.92
N ASN A 154 1.66 16.13 8.05
CA ASN A 154 1.93 16.77 9.33
C ASN A 154 3.43 17.06 9.47
N SER A 155 3.87 18.21 8.96
CA SER A 155 5.28 18.62 8.96
C SER A 155 5.91 18.70 10.35
N LYS A 156 5.13 19.00 11.40
CA LYS A 156 5.63 19.05 12.79
C LYS A 156 6.05 17.67 13.31
N LEU A 157 5.30 16.62 12.96
CA LEU A 157 5.66 15.26 13.33
C LEU A 157 6.76 14.69 12.43
N GLU A 158 6.78 15.05 11.14
CA GLU A 158 7.91 14.73 10.25
C GLU A 158 9.24 15.31 10.80
N GLU A 159 9.21 16.57 11.27
CA GLU A 159 10.34 17.22 11.93
C GLU A 159 10.79 16.48 13.19
N THR A 160 9.83 16.00 13.98
CA THR A 160 10.10 15.25 15.21
C THR A 160 10.78 13.92 14.89
N ILE A 161 10.31 13.19 13.88
CA ILE A 161 10.93 11.95 13.40
C ILE A 161 12.35 12.22 12.94
N ARG A 162 12.57 13.27 12.15
CA ARG A 162 13.90 13.63 11.65
C ARG A 162 14.88 13.90 12.78
N LYS A 163 14.45 14.64 13.82
CA LYS A 163 15.28 14.95 14.99
C LYS A 163 15.60 13.73 15.84
N MET A 164 14.66 12.79 15.98
CA MET A 164 14.83 11.62 16.86
C MET A 164 15.58 10.47 16.19
N PHE A 165 15.36 10.24 14.89
CA PHE A 165 15.83 9.04 14.20
C PHE A 165 16.71 9.33 12.97
N GLY A 166 16.89 10.60 12.59
CA GLY A 166 17.73 10.94 11.44
C GLY A 166 17.16 10.53 10.07
N ILE A 167 15.88 10.17 10.00
CA ILE A 167 15.19 9.77 8.76
C ILE A 167 14.15 10.80 8.33
N THR A 168 13.77 10.74 7.06
CA THR A 168 12.51 11.35 6.61
C THR A 168 11.42 10.30 6.57
N LEU A 169 10.19 10.63 6.99
CA LEU A 169 9.01 9.79 6.89
C LEU A 169 7.80 10.70 6.77
N TRP A 170 6.91 10.45 5.81
CA TRP A 170 5.72 11.29 5.63
C TRP A 170 4.64 10.93 6.64
N VAL A 171 4.17 11.90 7.42
CA VAL A 171 3.13 11.66 8.42
C VAL A 171 1.80 12.21 7.91
N PRO A 172 0.72 11.42 7.83
CA PRO A 172 -0.60 11.92 7.45
C PRO A 172 -1.07 13.10 8.32
N LEU A 173 -1.73 14.08 7.71
CA LEU A 173 -2.15 15.32 8.39
C LEU A 173 -3.08 15.11 9.59
N ASP A 174 -3.92 14.07 9.55
CA ASP A 174 -4.88 13.74 10.60
C ASP A 174 -4.24 13.06 11.83
N MET A 175 -2.99 12.59 11.70
CA MET A 175 -2.23 12.07 12.83
C MET A 175 -1.67 13.23 13.64
N THR A 176 -2.29 13.54 14.78
CA THR A 176 -2.02 14.75 15.57
C THR A 176 -1.52 14.46 16.97
N SER A 177 -1.70 13.24 17.47
CA SER A 177 -1.26 12.80 18.80
C SER A 177 0.09 12.12 18.71
N SER A 178 0.96 12.35 19.69
CA SER A 178 2.23 11.63 19.79
C SER A 178 2.70 11.44 21.22
N ARG A 179 3.35 10.30 21.51
CA ARG A 179 4.09 10.05 22.76
C ARG A 179 5.53 9.66 22.44
N LYS A 180 6.47 10.22 23.20
CA LYS A 180 7.90 9.95 23.08
C LYS A 180 8.35 9.04 24.21
N GLY A 181 9.17 8.06 23.88
CA GLY A 181 9.91 7.21 24.82
C GLY A 181 11.39 7.22 24.48
N HIS A 182 12.17 6.37 25.16
CA HIS A 182 13.59 6.21 24.84
C HIS A 182 13.75 5.51 23.48
N ASN A 183 14.34 6.20 22.50
CA ASN A 183 14.46 5.76 21.10
C ASN A 183 13.14 5.23 20.52
N PHE A 184 12.03 5.84 20.93
CA PHE A 184 10.68 5.40 20.59
C PHE A 184 9.77 6.60 20.37
N LEU A 185 8.95 6.53 19.33
CA LEU A 185 7.92 7.51 19.02
C LEU A 185 6.66 6.78 18.59
N TRP A 186 5.55 7.02 19.29
CA TRP A 186 4.22 6.60 18.90
C TRP A 186 3.43 7.81 18.43
N ILE A 187 2.82 7.72 17.25
CA ILE A 187 1.97 8.73 16.63
C ILE A 187 0.59 8.10 16.38
N SER A 188 -0.48 8.85 16.65
CA SER A 188 -1.86 8.39 16.45
C SER A 188 -2.75 9.51 15.91
N ASN A 189 -3.81 9.13 15.19
CA ASN A 189 -4.93 10.03 14.90
C ASN A 189 -5.96 10.10 16.05
N ASN A 190 -5.82 9.28 17.11
CA ASN A 190 -6.73 9.19 18.26
C ASN A 190 -8.22 9.08 17.86
N ASN A 191 -8.53 8.59 16.67
CA ASN A 191 -9.92 8.51 16.21
C ASN A 191 -10.68 7.44 17.00
N ALA A 192 -11.84 7.81 17.53
CA ALA A 192 -12.63 6.95 18.41
C ALA A 192 -13.17 5.68 17.72
N THR A 193 -13.25 5.66 16.38
CA THR A 193 -13.85 4.53 15.63
C THR A 193 -12.83 3.73 14.82
N VAL A 194 -11.78 4.38 14.32
CA VAL A 194 -10.71 3.77 13.53
C VAL A 194 -9.40 4.46 13.91
N MET A 195 -8.77 3.96 14.96
CA MET A 195 -7.51 4.49 15.43
C MET A 195 -6.38 3.91 14.57
N GLN A 196 -5.67 4.80 13.87
CA GLN A 196 -4.51 4.48 13.07
C GLN A 196 -3.26 4.96 13.81
N ASN A 197 -2.27 4.09 13.90
CA ASN A 197 -1.10 4.31 14.72
C ASN A 197 0.18 4.02 13.96
N LEU A 198 1.16 4.90 14.08
CA LEU A 198 2.52 4.72 13.62
C LEU A 198 3.44 4.63 14.82
N VAL A 199 4.37 3.68 14.80
CA VAL A 199 5.41 3.54 15.80
C VAL A 199 6.75 3.48 15.11
N ILE A 200 7.70 4.28 15.59
CA ILE A 200 9.07 4.30 15.12
C ILE A 200 9.97 4.04 16.32
N TYR A 201 10.88 3.08 16.19
CA TYR A 201 11.88 2.80 17.22
C TYR A 201 13.14 2.20 16.65
N GLU A 202 14.24 2.38 17.39
CA GLU A 202 15.55 1.88 17.02
C GLU A 202 16.02 0.83 18.03
N LEU A 203 16.51 -0.30 17.51
CA LEU A 203 17.18 -1.35 18.27
C LEU A 203 18.68 -1.30 17.98
N LYS A 204 19.48 -1.42 19.03
CA LYS A 204 20.95 -1.44 18.91
C LYS A 204 21.41 -2.66 18.11
N GLY A 205 22.34 -2.43 17.17
CA GLY A 205 22.92 -3.49 16.35
C GLY A 205 21.93 -4.12 15.37
N LYS A 206 22.17 -5.38 15.01
CA LYS A 206 21.45 -6.09 13.94
C LYS A 206 20.84 -7.41 14.43
N PRO A 207 19.95 -7.39 15.44
CA PRO A 207 19.48 -8.61 16.11
C PRO A 207 18.67 -9.57 15.20
N LEU A 208 18.23 -9.12 14.02
CA LEU A 208 17.54 -9.94 13.03
C LEU A 208 18.46 -10.48 11.93
N GLN A 209 19.73 -10.05 11.90
CA GLN A 209 20.72 -10.56 10.96
C GLN A 209 21.19 -11.91 11.52
N GLN A 210 20.92 -13.02 10.81
CA GLN A 210 21.26 -14.42 11.16
C GLN A 210 20.21 -15.24 11.94
N THR A 211 18.99 -14.74 12.12
CA THR A 211 17.93 -15.52 12.81
C THR A 211 17.39 -16.69 11.98
N GLY A 212 17.60 -16.69 10.66
CA GLY A 212 17.14 -17.75 9.76
C GLY A 212 15.64 -18.03 9.94
N LYS A 213 15.29 -19.28 10.28
CA LYS A 213 13.90 -19.71 10.51
C LYS A 213 13.28 -19.11 11.78
N ASN A 214 14.08 -18.65 12.75
CA ASN A 214 13.60 -18.08 14.02
C ASN A 214 13.27 -16.58 13.94
N MET A 215 13.39 -15.97 12.76
CA MET A 215 13.24 -14.52 12.58
C MET A 215 11.93 -13.96 13.12
N ALA A 216 10.81 -14.65 12.89
CA ALA A 216 9.51 -14.24 13.40
C ALA A 216 9.50 -14.19 14.93
N ASN A 217 9.96 -15.24 15.60
CA ASN A 217 9.97 -15.33 17.06
C ASN A 217 10.92 -14.30 17.69
N THR A 218 12.10 -14.10 17.11
CA THR A 218 13.04 -13.07 17.57
C THR A 218 12.44 -11.68 17.42
N PHE A 219 11.80 -11.38 16.28
CA PHE A 219 11.11 -10.11 16.09
C PHE A 219 9.98 -9.91 17.11
N THR A 220 9.15 -10.93 17.34
CA THR A 220 8.05 -10.87 18.33
C THR A 220 8.58 -10.53 19.72
N ALA A 221 9.61 -11.22 20.21
CA ALA A 221 10.18 -10.96 21.53
C ALA A 221 10.74 -9.53 21.67
N LEU A 222 11.43 -9.04 20.63
CA LEU A 222 11.96 -7.67 20.60
C LEU A 222 10.84 -6.63 20.56
N ARG A 223 9.83 -6.85 19.70
CA ARG A 223 8.66 -5.99 19.58
C ARG A 223 7.94 -5.90 20.92
N ASP A 224 7.64 -7.03 21.55
CA ASP A 224 6.89 -7.06 22.82
C ASP A 224 7.64 -6.37 23.96
N SER A 225 8.97 -6.49 24.01
CA SER A 225 9.80 -5.76 24.97
C SER A 225 9.67 -4.24 24.83
N VAL A 226 9.71 -3.73 23.59
CA VAL A 226 9.55 -2.31 23.28
C VAL A 226 8.12 -1.85 23.55
N MET A 227 7.11 -2.57 23.05
CA MET A 227 5.70 -2.18 23.17
C MET A 227 5.24 -2.22 24.63
N LYS A 228 5.65 -3.23 25.41
CA LYS A 228 5.32 -3.33 26.85
C LYS A 228 5.80 -2.13 27.67
N SER A 229 6.93 -1.54 27.28
CA SER A 229 7.53 -0.41 28.00
C SER A 229 6.92 0.93 27.60
N ASN A 230 6.34 1.03 26.40
CA ASN A 230 5.93 2.33 25.81
C ASN A 230 4.43 2.47 25.56
N ILE A 231 3.67 1.38 25.46
CA ILE A 231 2.23 1.38 25.20
C ILE A 231 1.53 0.60 26.31
N LYS A 232 1.24 1.31 27.41
CA LYS A 232 0.51 0.82 28.57
C LYS A 232 -1.00 0.94 28.36
N GLY A 233 -1.75 0.01 28.96
CA GLY A 233 -3.20 0.10 29.11
C GLY A 233 -3.58 0.95 30.33
N GLU A 234 -4.77 0.70 30.86
CA GLU A 234 -5.30 1.44 32.02
C GLU A 234 -4.49 1.19 33.31
N THR A 235 -3.87 0.02 33.43
CA THR A 235 -3.02 -0.37 34.55
C THR A 235 -1.63 -0.79 34.08
N ASP A 236 -0.64 -0.80 34.96
CA ASP A 236 0.73 -1.21 34.63
C ASP A 236 0.85 -2.68 34.19
N ALA A 237 -0.11 -3.52 34.60
CA ALA A 237 -0.24 -4.91 34.20
C ALA A 237 -0.80 -5.08 32.78
N MET A 238 -1.45 -4.04 32.23
CA MET A 238 -2.01 -4.03 30.89
C MET A 238 -1.04 -3.35 29.93
N TYR A 239 -0.71 -4.01 28.83
CA TYR A 239 0.24 -3.48 27.86
C TYR A 239 0.06 -4.13 26.50
N MET A 240 0.49 -3.43 25.44
CA MET A 240 0.46 -3.98 24.09
C MET A 240 1.50 -5.11 23.94
N GLN A 241 1.05 -6.20 23.33
CA GLN A 241 1.88 -7.33 22.92
C GLN A 241 1.46 -7.82 21.52
N THR A 242 2.26 -8.73 20.97
CA THR A 242 1.93 -9.48 19.76
C THR A 242 1.02 -10.64 20.15
N SER A 243 -0.06 -10.84 19.39
CA SER A 243 -0.96 -11.98 19.62
C SER A 243 -0.24 -13.30 19.36
N ALA A 244 -0.74 -14.39 19.95
CA ALA A 244 -0.17 -15.73 19.79
C ALA A 244 -0.25 -16.29 18.35
N LEU A 245 -0.97 -15.62 17.45
CA LEU A 245 -1.08 -16.01 16.05
C LEU A 245 0.25 -15.78 15.28
N PRO A 246 0.56 -16.62 14.27
CA PRO A 246 1.83 -16.53 13.55
C PRO A 246 2.09 -15.17 12.90
N VAL A 247 3.31 -14.66 13.08
CA VAL A 247 3.82 -13.48 12.37
C VAL A 247 4.36 -13.91 11.00
N VAL A 248 3.84 -13.31 9.94
CA VAL A 248 4.29 -13.54 8.57
C VAL A 248 5.48 -12.66 8.26
N VAL A 249 6.52 -13.25 7.68
CA VAL A 249 7.76 -12.57 7.31
C VAL A 249 7.91 -12.55 5.80
N ASN A 250 8.18 -11.37 5.24
CA ASN A 250 8.56 -11.21 3.85
C ASN A 250 9.88 -10.43 3.75
N ILE A 251 10.81 -10.91 2.92
CA ILE A 251 12.07 -10.24 2.67
C ILE A 251 12.06 -9.76 1.23
N SER A 252 12.23 -8.46 1.05
CA SER A 252 12.22 -7.80 -0.25
C SER A 252 13.36 -6.78 -0.36
N ARG A 253 13.39 -6.06 -1.48
CA ARG A 253 14.26 -4.90 -1.65
C ARG A 253 13.42 -3.70 -2.05
N GLU A 254 13.61 -2.59 -1.34
CA GLU A 254 13.04 -1.29 -1.71
C GLU A 254 14.21 -0.32 -1.95
N GLN A 255 14.24 0.33 -3.12
CA GLN A 255 15.35 1.21 -3.53
C GLN A 255 16.74 0.56 -3.40
N GLY A 256 16.84 -0.74 -3.70
CA GLY A 256 18.08 -1.53 -3.61
C GLY A 256 18.48 -1.97 -2.19
N LYS A 257 17.86 -1.41 -1.14
CA LYS A 257 18.10 -1.75 0.26
C LYS A 257 17.24 -2.94 0.68
N LYS A 258 17.78 -3.80 1.55
CA LYS A 258 17.03 -4.92 2.14
C LYS A 258 15.91 -4.36 3.01
N LEU A 259 14.69 -4.84 2.78
CA LEU A 259 13.51 -4.52 3.57
C LEU A 259 12.91 -5.83 4.11
N ILE A 260 12.78 -5.93 5.42
CA ILE A 260 12.07 -7.05 6.06
C ILE A 260 10.71 -6.53 6.51
N THR A 261 9.65 -7.16 6.03
CA THR A 261 8.27 -6.82 6.40
C THR A 261 7.72 -7.92 7.31
N PHE A 262 7.29 -7.54 8.50
CA PHE A 262 6.54 -8.39 9.41
C PHE A 262 5.07 -8.01 9.39
N ARG A 263 4.18 -9.00 9.41
CA ARG A 263 2.74 -8.79 9.58
C ARG A 263 2.22 -9.73 10.65
N GLY A 264 1.43 -9.21 11.56
CA GLY A 264 0.84 -10.00 12.63
C GLY A 264 -0.34 -9.28 13.24
N LEU A 265 -0.85 -9.85 14.34
CA LEU A 265 -1.85 -9.20 15.17
C LEU A 265 -1.22 -8.72 16.45
N TRP A 266 -1.69 -7.59 16.94
CA TRP A 266 -1.40 -7.08 18.27
C TRP A 266 -2.65 -7.16 19.13
N GLU A 267 -2.44 -7.25 20.43
CA GLU A 267 -3.48 -7.24 21.45
C GLU A 267 -2.95 -6.52 22.69
N VAL A 268 -3.85 -6.13 23.60
CA VAL A 268 -3.48 -5.61 24.92
C VAL A 268 -3.68 -6.73 25.93
N GLN A 269 -2.63 -7.08 26.66
CA GLN A 269 -2.72 -8.04 27.76
C GLN A 269 -3.74 -7.54 28.78
N GLY A 270 -4.75 -8.36 29.08
CA GLY A 270 -5.81 -8.02 30.04
C GLY A 270 -6.95 -7.16 29.47
N ASP A 271 -7.02 -6.97 28.15
CA ASP A 271 -8.07 -6.21 27.46
C ASP A 271 -8.49 -6.92 26.16
N ALA A 272 -9.67 -6.62 25.63
CA ALA A 272 -10.17 -7.09 24.35
C ALA A 272 -9.67 -6.24 23.16
N MET A 273 -8.85 -5.21 23.41
CA MET A 273 -8.28 -4.37 22.37
C MET A 273 -7.23 -5.11 21.54
N GLY A 274 -7.36 -5.03 20.21
CA GLY A 274 -6.38 -5.62 19.28
C GLY A 274 -6.66 -5.29 17.81
N GLY A 275 -5.78 -5.75 16.95
CA GLY A 275 -5.89 -5.54 15.50
C GLY A 275 -4.64 -5.95 14.74
N PRO A 276 -4.58 -5.67 13.43
CA PRO A 276 -3.43 -6.01 12.62
C PRO A 276 -2.33 -4.95 12.70
N PHE A 277 -1.09 -5.39 12.47
CA PHE A 277 0.06 -4.52 12.26
C PHE A 277 0.88 -4.95 11.04
N VAL A 278 1.65 -4.00 10.51
CA VAL A 278 2.71 -4.22 9.54
C VAL A 278 3.95 -3.43 9.96
N SER A 279 5.11 -4.08 9.98
CA SER A 279 6.36 -3.47 10.42
C SER A 279 7.41 -3.60 9.33
N HIS A 280 7.99 -2.46 8.95
CA HIS A 280 9.15 -2.38 8.08
C HIS A 280 10.41 -2.30 8.93
N VAL A 281 11.32 -3.24 8.71
CA VAL A 281 12.59 -3.30 9.41
C VAL A 281 13.73 -3.09 8.42
N ILE A 282 14.55 -2.10 8.71
CA ILE A 282 15.68 -1.68 7.88
C ILE A 282 16.92 -1.47 8.73
N GLU A 283 18.09 -1.66 8.13
CA GLU A 283 19.36 -1.28 8.74
C GLU A 283 19.56 0.23 8.57
N HIS A 284 19.87 0.93 9.66
CA HIS A 284 20.11 2.37 9.67
C HIS A 284 21.26 2.68 10.63
N ASN A 285 22.34 3.32 10.14
CA ASN A 285 23.51 3.73 10.94
C ASN A 285 24.12 2.63 11.83
N GLY A 286 24.15 1.38 11.35
CA GLY A 286 24.67 0.23 12.11
C GLY A 286 23.68 -0.38 13.11
N ASN A 287 22.52 0.24 13.30
CA ASN A 287 21.40 -0.22 14.10
C ASN A 287 20.27 -0.76 13.22
N THR A 288 19.21 -1.22 13.88
CA THR A 288 17.98 -1.69 13.25
C THR A 288 16.88 -0.69 13.55
N LEU A 289 16.33 -0.06 12.51
CA LEU A 289 15.22 0.86 12.60
C LEU A 289 13.93 0.13 12.21
N ILE A 290 12.90 0.31 13.02
CA ILE A 290 11.57 -0.25 12.79
C ILE A 290 10.59 0.90 12.60
N VAL A 291 9.82 0.83 11.52
CA VAL A 291 8.66 1.70 11.27
C VAL A 291 7.44 0.78 11.15
N GLU A 292 6.52 0.89 12.09
CA GLU A 292 5.35 0.02 12.22
C GLU A 292 4.05 0.81 12.11
N ALA A 293 3.10 0.25 11.37
CA ALA A 293 1.72 0.70 11.30
C ALA A 293 0.81 -0.33 11.98
N PHE A 294 -0.08 0.12 12.85
CA PHE A 294 -1.12 -0.76 13.41
C PHE A 294 -2.47 -0.05 13.52
N VAL A 295 -3.54 -0.83 13.45
CA VAL A 295 -4.92 -0.32 13.41
C VAL A 295 -5.76 -0.94 14.51
N PHE A 296 -6.50 -0.09 15.24
CA PHE A 296 -7.62 -0.50 16.09
C PHE A 296 -8.92 -0.02 15.44
N ALA A 297 -9.76 -0.97 15.03
CA ALA A 297 -11.03 -0.67 14.37
C ALA A 297 -12.04 -1.79 14.67
N PRO A 298 -12.62 -1.81 15.88
CA PRO A 298 -13.56 -2.86 16.28
C PRO A 298 -14.76 -2.88 15.33
N SER A 299 -15.25 -4.08 15.00
CA SER A 299 -16.41 -4.31 14.12
C SER A 299 -16.31 -3.74 12.70
N LYS A 300 -15.12 -3.30 12.26
CA LYS A 300 -14.86 -2.78 10.91
C LYS A 300 -13.83 -3.63 10.18
N LYS A 301 -13.96 -3.65 8.85
CA LYS A 301 -12.92 -4.11 7.92
C LYS A 301 -11.67 -3.24 8.07
N LYS A 302 -10.50 -3.87 8.15
CA LYS A 302 -9.22 -3.26 8.54
C LYS A 302 -8.22 -3.19 7.39
N ARG A 303 -8.40 -4.01 6.33
CA ARG A 303 -7.48 -4.06 5.17
C ARG A 303 -7.13 -2.67 4.64
N ASN A 304 -8.14 -1.88 4.31
CA ASN A 304 -7.91 -0.59 3.64
C ASN A 304 -7.20 0.40 4.57
N TYR A 305 -7.60 0.49 5.85
CA TYR A 305 -6.94 1.38 6.82
C TYR A 305 -5.48 0.98 7.07
N LEU A 306 -5.20 -0.32 7.15
CA LEU A 306 -3.85 -0.83 7.32
C LEU A 306 -3.00 -0.53 6.08
N ARG A 307 -3.50 -0.83 4.87
CA ARG A 307 -2.78 -0.59 3.61
C ARG A 307 -2.54 0.90 3.33
N GLN A 308 -3.50 1.76 3.68
CA GLN A 308 -3.30 3.20 3.61
C GLN A 308 -2.16 3.67 4.52
N LEU A 309 -2.11 3.14 5.75
CA LEU A 309 -1.06 3.50 6.70
C LEU A 309 0.28 2.86 6.33
N GLU A 310 0.27 1.65 5.78
CA GLU A 310 1.45 0.98 5.24
C GLU A 310 2.12 1.79 4.13
N ALA A 311 1.37 2.56 3.34
CA ALA A 311 1.96 3.46 2.35
C ALA A 311 2.96 4.44 2.98
N VAL A 312 2.70 4.90 4.22
CA VAL A 312 3.65 5.75 4.97
C VAL A 312 4.99 5.05 5.16
N LEU A 313 4.98 3.76 5.45
CA LEU A 313 6.19 2.95 5.70
C LEU A 313 7.06 2.78 4.44
N TYR A 314 6.59 3.20 3.26
CA TYR A 314 7.38 3.25 2.02
C TYR A 314 7.99 4.63 1.73
N THR A 315 7.64 5.65 2.52
CA THR A 315 8.14 7.03 2.34
C THR A 315 9.47 7.30 3.03
N PHE A 316 9.97 6.31 3.77
CA PHE A 316 11.21 6.47 4.52
C PHE A 316 12.39 6.73 3.57
N LYS A 317 13.28 7.65 3.96
CA LYS A 317 14.59 7.85 3.32
C LYS A 317 15.65 8.12 4.37
#